data_AF-A0A448XPY3-F1
#
_entry.id   AF-A0A448XPY3-F1
#
_cell.length_a   1.000
_cell.length_b   1.000
_cell.length_c   1.000
_cell.angle_alpha   90.00
_cell.angle_beta   90.00
_cell.angle_gamma   90.00
#
_symmetry.space_group_name_H-M   'P 1'
#
loop_
_entity.id
_entity.type
_entity.pdbx_description
1 polymer ?
#
loop_
_entity_poly.entity_id
_entity_poly.type
_entity_poly.pdbx_seq_one_letter_code
_entity_poly.pdbx_strand_id
1 'polypeptide(L)'
;MSVWKKLSRVGKKAAKFQFTASFQEVELECTKNYVPGNIVIIWTRRSRRYSSKPIICKPKSAFLLPVIPSGKSSASETSPPRKSSQPPVPPQDQQGSGKSGSIVYQHVWSMPENLEISTTLYRSEKDIRFEEKEWAFQLEDTDFHMAGIWDQAK
;
A
#
# COMPACT_ATOMS: atom_id res chain seq x y z
N MET A 1 26.69 11.16 17.76
CA MET A 1 27.43 10.11 17.02
C MET A 1 28.56 9.61 17.91
N SER A 2 28.58 8.33 18.28
CA SER A 2 29.61 7.73 19.16
C SER A 2 31.02 7.75 18.52
N VAL A 3 32.06 7.79 19.36
CA VAL A 3 33.48 7.69 18.97
C VAL A 3 33.75 6.42 18.17
N TRP A 4 33.18 5.28 18.57
CA TRP A 4 33.31 4.01 17.85
C TRP A 4 32.80 4.09 16.40
N LYS A 5 31.76 4.89 16.18
CA LYS A 5 31.12 5.12 14.87
C LYS A 5 31.92 6.09 13.98
N LYS A 6 32.80 6.90 14.58
CA LYS A 6 33.81 7.69 13.85
C LYS A 6 34.98 6.78 13.47
N LEU A 7 35.44 5.96 14.41
CA LEU A 7 36.56 5.04 14.20
C LEU A 7 36.24 3.97 13.15
N SER A 8 34.99 3.51 13.06
CA SER A 8 34.53 2.55 12.04
C SER A 8 34.63 3.04 10.59
N ARG A 9 35.02 4.30 10.37
CA ARG A 9 35.18 4.92 9.05
C ARG A 9 36.65 5.11 8.66
N VAL A 10 37.58 4.94 9.61
CA VAL A 10 39.01 5.08 9.33
C VAL A 10 39.41 4.01 8.31
N GLY A 11 40.20 4.40 7.30
CA GLY A 11 40.61 3.52 6.20
C GLY A 11 39.52 3.21 5.16
N LYS A 12 38.33 3.82 5.26
CA LYS A 12 37.26 3.67 4.25
C LYS A 12 37.24 4.85 3.29
N LYS A 13 37.02 4.57 2.00
CA LYS A 13 36.73 5.59 0.99
C LYS A 13 35.28 6.05 1.15
N ALA A 14 35.04 7.34 0.99
CA ALA A 14 33.71 7.94 1.11
C ALA A 14 33.33 8.66 -0.18
N ALA A 15 32.07 8.55 -0.58
CA ALA A 15 31.52 9.34 -1.67
C ALA A 15 30.11 9.81 -1.31
N LYS A 16 29.77 11.03 -1.73
CA LYS A 16 28.42 11.57 -1.61
C LYS A 16 27.62 11.15 -2.83
N PHE A 17 26.51 10.47 -2.58
CA PHE A 17 25.51 10.13 -3.58
C PHE A 17 24.31 11.04 -3.43
N GLN A 18 23.76 11.45 -4.56
CA GLN A 18 22.48 12.12 -4.65
C GLN A 18 21.59 11.26 -5.54
N PHE A 19 20.40 10.94 -5.05
CA PHE A 19 19.40 10.25 -5.82
C PHE A 19 18.05 10.90 -5.61
N THR A 20 17.17 10.71 -6.58
CA THR A 20 15.82 11.28 -6.59
C THR A 20 14.82 10.15 -6.46
N ALA A 21 13.92 10.24 -5.48
CA ALA A 21 12.74 9.38 -5.40
C ALA A 21 11.57 10.12 -6.06
N SER A 22 10.91 9.48 -7.03
CA SER A 22 9.79 10.04 -7.76
C SER A 22 8.52 9.24 -7.49
N PHE A 23 7.43 9.89 -7.08
CA PHE A 23 6.15 9.22 -6.80
C PHE A 23 5.20 9.38 -7.98
N GLN A 24 4.58 8.28 -8.41
CA GLN A 24 3.66 8.24 -9.56
C GLN A 24 2.25 7.87 -9.14
N GLU A 25 2.12 6.89 -8.25
CA GLU A 25 0.85 6.38 -7.77
C GLU A 25 1.00 5.83 -6.35
N VAL A 26 -0.04 6.02 -5.55
CA VAL A 26 -0.19 5.41 -4.23
C VAL A 26 -1.60 4.87 -4.09
N GLU A 27 -1.70 3.68 -3.50
CA GLU A 27 -2.93 2.98 -3.23
C GLU A 27 -2.94 2.55 -1.77
N LEU A 28 -4.01 2.91 -1.06
CA LEU A 28 -4.20 2.65 0.37
C LEU A 28 -5.38 1.73 0.54
N GLU A 29 -5.13 0.55 1.11
CA GLU A 29 -6.19 -0.34 1.52
C GLU A 29 -6.58 -0.02 2.97
N CYS A 30 -7.82 0.42 3.17
CA CYS A 30 -8.32 0.98 4.42
C CYS A 30 -9.59 0.25 4.89
N THR A 31 -9.76 0.09 6.20
CA THR A 31 -11.02 -0.44 6.76
C THR A 31 -12.18 0.53 6.53
N LYS A 32 -13.44 0.06 6.47
CA LYS A 32 -14.61 0.94 6.17
C LYS A 32 -14.82 2.09 7.15
N ASN A 33 -14.34 1.95 8.37
CA ASN A 33 -14.45 2.95 9.43
C ASN A 33 -13.28 3.95 9.42
N TYR A 34 -12.35 3.81 8.48
CA TYR A 34 -11.20 4.70 8.33
C TYR A 34 -11.25 5.40 6.98
N VAL A 35 -11.32 6.72 7.02
CA VAL A 35 -11.20 7.59 5.85
C VAL A 35 -9.88 8.34 5.99
N PRO A 36 -8.89 8.10 5.11
CA PRO A 36 -7.62 8.81 5.17
C PRO A 36 -7.83 10.30 4.89
N GLY A 37 -7.20 11.15 5.70
CA GLY A 37 -7.15 12.59 5.50
C GLY A 37 -6.04 12.98 4.53
N ASN A 38 -5.05 13.70 5.06
CA ASN A 38 -3.87 14.16 4.33
C ASN A 38 -2.73 13.18 4.53
N ILE A 39 -2.40 12.45 3.46
CA ILE A 39 -1.34 11.45 3.50
C ILE A 39 -0.03 12.11 3.11
N VAL A 40 1.04 11.80 3.83
CA VAL A 40 2.40 12.24 3.52
C VAL A 40 3.31 11.03 3.39
N ILE A 41 4.08 10.99 2.30
CA ILE A 41 5.12 9.99 2.08
C ILE A 41 6.39 10.45 2.78
N ILE A 42 6.96 9.59 3.60
CA ILE A 42 8.15 9.91 4.37
C ILE A 42 9.25 8.89 4.12
N TRP A 43 10.42 9.40 3.76
CA TRP A 43 11.68 8.66 3.72
C TRP A 43 12.53 9.06 4.92
N THR A 44 12.79 8.12 5.82
CA THR A 44 13.70 8.35 6.95
C THR A 44 14.95 7.48 6.85
N ARG A 45 16.06 8.05 7.32
CA ARG A 45 17.26 7.28 7.63
C ARG A 45 18.06 7.96 8.72
N ARG A 46 18.24 7.23 9.83
CA ARG A 46 18.86 7.76 11.05
C ARG A 46 18.12 9.05 11.45
N SER A 47 18.82 10.16 11.64
CA SER A 47 18.23 11.44 12.05
C SER A 47 17.77 12.33 10.89
N ARG A 48 17.74 11.82 9.65
CA ARG A 48 17.27 12.58 8.48
C ARG A 48 15.89 12.08 8.08
N ARG A 49 15.00 13.01 7.78
CA ARG A 49 13.62 12.79 7.34
C ARG A 49 13.37 13.66 6.11
N TYR A 50 12.81 13.06 5.07
CA TYR A 50 12.40 13.70 3.83
C TYR A 50 10.93 13.40 3.63
N SER A 51 10.10 14.41 3.42
CA SER A 51 8.64 14.27 3.31
C SER A 51 8.16 14.83 1.98
N SER A 52 7.17 14.16 1.38
CA SER A 52 6.39 14.72 0.27
C SER A 52 5.51 15.87 0.76
N LYS A 53 4.86 16.54 -0.19
CA LYS A 53 3.68 17.35 0.07
C LYS A 53 2.53 16.45 0.52
N PRO A 54 1.60 16.97 1.34
CA PRO A 54 0.37 16.28 1.66
C PRO A 54 -0.44 15.99 0.40
N ILE A 55 -0.96 14.77 0.29
CA ILE A 55 -1.83 14.32 -0.80
C ILE A 55 -3.17 13.84 -0.22
N ILE A 56 -4.22 14.04 -1.01
CA ILE A 56 -5.56 13.53 -0.70
C ILE A 56 -5.84 12.36 -1.63
N CYS A 57 -6.07 11.19 -1.04
CA CYS A 57 -6.45 9.99 -1.78
C CYS A 57 -7.97 9.95 -1.97
N LYS A 58 -8.43 9.51 -3.15
CA LYS A 58 -9.86 9.36 -3.45
C LYS A 58 -10.23 7.88 -3.43
N PRO A 59 -11.42 7.48 -2.98
CA PRO A 59 -11.86 6.10 -3.10
C PRO A 59 -11.71 5.63 -4.55
N LYS A 60 -10.94 4.57 -4.75
CA LYS A 60 -10.80 3.90 -6.03
C LYS A 60 -12.16 3.27 -6.30
N SER A 61 -12.95 3.95 -7.13
CA SER A 61 -14.24 3.44 -7.55
C SER A 61 -14.02 2.03 -8.10
N ALA A 62 -14.63 1.04 -7.45
CA ALA A 62 -14.79 -0.28 -8.02
C ALA A 62 -15.77 -0.14 -9.19
N PHE A 63 -15.30 0.41 -10.31
CA PHE A 63 -16.08 0.46 -11.54
C PHE A 63 -16.33 -0.99 -11.97
N LEU A 64 -17.54 -1.44 -11.62
CA LEU A 64 -18.43 -2.28 -12.40
C LEU A 64 -17.74 -2.88 -13.63
N LEU A 65 -17.25 -4.11 -13.50
CA LEU A 65 -17.19 -4.96 -14.69
C LEU A 65 -18.61 -4.97 -15.27
N PRO A 66 -18.80 -4.76 -16.59
CA PRO A 66 -20.08 -5.00 -17.20
C PRO A 66 -20.41 -6.48 -16.95
N VAL A 67 -21.38 -6.73 -16.06
CA VAL A 67 -22.05 -8.03 -16.04
C VAL A 67 -22.74 -8.11 -17.38
N ILE A 68 -22.15 -8.84 -18.32
CA ILE A 68 -22.80 -9.19 -19.59
C ILE A 68 -24.07 -9.94 -19.18
N PRO A 69 -25.28 -9.44 -19.47
CA PRO A 69 -26.48 -10.20 -19.25
C PRO A 69 -26.45 -11.35 -20.25
N SER A 70 -26.20 -12.57 -19.78
CA SER A 70 -26.40 -13.77 -20.60
C SER A 70 -27.86 -13.79 -21.02
N GLY A 71 -28.09 -13.57 -22.31
CA GLY A 71 -29.40 -13.53 -22.92
C GLY A 71 -30.21 -14.78 -22.58
N LYS A 72 -31.49 -14.54 -22.26
CA LYS A 72 -32.53 -15.56 -22.20
C LYS A 72 -32.62 -16.23 -23.58
N SER A 73 -32.51 -17.55 -23.63
CA SER A 73 -33.06 -18.34 -24.74
C SER A 73 -34.13 -19.27 -24.19
N SER A 74 -35.22 -19.28 -24.92
CA SER A 74 -36.52 -19.89 -24.69
C SER A 74 -36.52 -21.42 -24.70
N ALA A 75 -37.39 -21.96 -23.86
CA ALA A 75 -38.13 -23.22 -23.94
C ALA A 75 -37.84 -24.21 -25.09
N SER A 76 -37.60 -25.47 -24.72
CA SER A 76 -38.43 -26.58 -25.20
C SER A 76 -38.42 -27.76 -24.21
N GLU A 77 -39.60 -28.30 -24.04
CA GLU A 77 -40.02 -29.39 -23.17
C GLU A 77 -39.83 -30.73 -23.89
N THR A 78 -39.45 -31.81 -23.18
CA THR A 78 -39.95 -33.21 -23.29
C THR A 78 -39.16 -34.14 -22.36
N SER A 79 -39.88 -34.79 -21.43
CA SER A 79 -39.49 -35.80 -20.41
C SER A 79 -39.11 -37.19 -21.03
N PRO A 80 -38.76 -38.30 -20.31
CA PRO A 80 -38.95 -38.60 -18.87
C PRO A 80 -37.79 -39.47 -18.24
N PRO A 81 -37.95 -40.28 -17.15
CA PRO A 81 -37.08 -40.19 -15.97
C PRO A 81 -36.16 -41.41 -15.74
N ARG A 82 -35.12 -41.26 -14.91
CA ARG A 82 -34.48 -42.42 -14.26
C ARG A 82 -34.02 -42.09 -12.83
N LYS A 83 -34.71 -42.71 -11.87
CA LYS A 83 -34.27 -42.85 -10.47
C LYS A 83 -32.95 -43.62 -10.43
N SER A 84 -31.92 -43.07 -9.80
CA SER A 84 -30.91 -43.88 -9.12
C SER A 84 -30.42 -43.13 -7.88
N SER A 85 -30.63 -43.78 -6.76
CA SER A 85 -30.24 -43.46 -5.40
C SER A 85 -28.76 -43.09 -5.24
N GLN A 86 -28.48 -41.89 -4.71
CA GLN A 86 -27.26 -41.59 -3.97
C GLN A 86 -27.62 -40.95 -2.63
N PRO A 87 -26.94 -41.30 -1.53
CA PRO A 87 -27.19 -40.75 -0.20
C PRO A 87 -26.71 -39.29 -0.09
N PRO A 88 -27.30 -38.47 0.80
CA PRO A 88 -26.91 -37.07 0.96
C PRO A 88 -25.53 -36.95 1.60
N VAL A 89 -24.63 -36.27 0.91
CA VAL A 89 -23.35 -35.79 1.46
C VAL A 89 -23.67 -34.69 2.50
N PRO A 90 -23.08 -34.70 3.71
CA PRO A 90 -23.32 -33.67 4.71
C PRO A 90 -22.88 -32.29 4.18
N PRO A 91 -23.55 -31.19 4.59
CA PRO A 91 -23.12 -29.86 4.19
C PRO A 91 -21.72 -29.60 4.76
N GLN A 92 -20.74 -29.42 3.88
CA GLN A 92 -19.51 -28.76 4.29
C GLN A 92 -19.89 -27.33 4.64
N ASP A 93 -19.72 -26.98 5.92
CA ASP A 93 -19.75 -25.61 6.38
C ASP A 93 -18.79 -24.80 5.50
N GLN A 94 -19.37 -24.05 4.55
CA GLN A 94 -18.66 -22.96 3.92
C GLN A 94 -18.43 -21.96 5.03
N GLN A 95 -17.24 -22.03 5.63
CA GLN A 95 -16.68 -20.96 6.42
C GLN A 95 -16.55 -19.77 5.46
N GLY A 96 -17.65 -19.01 5.34
CA GLY A 96 -17.68 -17.73 4.67
C GLY A 96 -16.70 -16.87 5.42
N SER A 97 -15.49 -16.76 4.87
CA SER A 97 -14.54 -15.74 5.27
C SER A 97 -15.22 -14.42 4.97
N GLY A 98 -15.83 -13.85 6.02
CA GLY A 98 -16.39 -12.51 5.97
C GLY A 98 -15.26 -11.59 5.56
N LYS A 99 -15.18 -11.26 4.27
CA LYS A 99 -14.34 -10.18 3.78
C LYS A 99 -14.84 -8.94 4.49
N SER A 100 -14.21 -8.59 5.60
CA SER A 100 -14.31 -7.28 6.23
C SER A 100 -14.04 -6.29 5.11
N GLY A 101 -15.10 -5.73 4.54
CA GLY A 101 -14.97 -5.07 3.24
C GLY A 101 -13.98 -3.92 3.39
N SER A 102 -12.90 -3.95 2.62
CA SER A 102 -11.90 -2.91 2.62
C SER A 102 -12.27 -1.86 1.57
N ILE A 103 -11.98 -0.59 1.83
CA ILE A 103 -12.09 0.49 0.86
C ILE A 103 -10.68 0.82 0.41
N VAL A 104 -10.50 0.83 -0.90
CA VAL A 104 -9.23 1.21 -1.51
C VAL A 104 -9.28 2.69 -1.88
N TYR A 105 -8.28 3.46 -1.47
CA TYR A 105 -8.08 4.85 -1.86
C TYR A 105 -6.87 4.97 -2.76
N GLN A 106 -6.90 5.90 -3.72
CA GLN A 106 -5.84 6.08 -4.71
C GLN A 106 -5.51 7.56 -4.91
N HIS A 107 -4.25 7.85 -5.17
CA HIS A 107 -3.79 9.13 -5.69
C HIS A 107 -2.78 8.88 -6.81
N VAL A 108 -2.97 9.58 -7.94
CA VAL A 108 -2.07 9.53 -9.11
C VAL A 108 -1.52 10.92 -9.32
N TRP A 109 -0.20 11.06 -9.34
CA TRP A 109 0.47 12.33 -9.58
C TRP A 109 0.42 12.66 -11.07
N SER A 110 -0.19 13.79 -11.45
CA SER A 110 -0.15 14.28 -12.84
C SER A 110 1.25 14.70 -13.28
N MET A 111 2.08 15.12 -12.32
CA MET A 111 3.52 15.30 -12.49
C MET A 111 4.23 14.68 -11.29
N PRO A 112 5.18 13.75 -11.49
CA PRO A 112 5.83 13.06 -10.39
C PRO A 112 6.46 14.02 -9.39
N GLU A 113 6.15 13.81 -8.12
CA GLU A 113 6.81 14.55 -7.06
C GLU A 113 8.19 13.94 -6.78
N ASN A 114 9.21 14.80 -6.73
CA ASN A 114 10.60 14.40 -6.58
C ASN A 114 11.14 14.77 -5.20
N LEU A 115 11.63 13.78 -4.47
CA LEU A 115 12.43 13.98 -3.26
C LEU A 115 13.91 13.77 -3.55
N GLU A 116 14.70 14.83 -3.46
CA GLU A 116 16.15 14.75 -3.58
C GLU A 116 16.80 14.32 -2.26
N ILE A 117 17.54 13.22 -2.32
CA ILE A 117 18.12 12.61 -1.13
C ILE A 117 19.63 12.53 -1.28
N SER A 118 20.33 13.14 -0.34
CA SER A 118 21.80 13.13 -0.27
C SER A 118 22.30 12.18 0.82
N THR A 119 23.19 11.25 0.47
CA THR A 119 23.74 10.26 1.41
C THR A 119 25.21 9.94 1.12
N THR A 120 26.06 9.90 2.16
CA THR A 120 27.47 9.52 2.00
C THR A 120 27.65 8.03 2.22
N LEU A 121 27.99 7.27 1.17
CA LEU A 121 28.32 5.86 1.31
C LEU A 121 29.82 5.69 1.57
N TYR A 122 30.16 4.59 2.22
CA TYR A 122 31.54 4.22 2.52
C TYR A 122 31.85 2.90 1.82
N ARG A 123 33.11 2.68 1.44
CA ARG A 123 33.59 1.37 1.00
C ARG A 123 34.97 1.11 1.55
N SER A 124 35.28 -0.15 1.76
CA SER A 124 36.64 -0.60 2.07
C SER A 124 37.54 -0.39 0.85
N GLU A 125 38.85 -0.25 1.05
CA GLU A 125 39.78 -0.01 -0.05
C GLU A 125 39.85 -1.15 -1.07
N LYS A 126 39.72 -2.39 -0.58
CA LYS A 126 39.73 -3.63 -1.39
C LYS A 126 38.38 -3.92 -2.07
N ASP A 127 37.33 -3.20 -1.70
CA ASP A 127 35.98 -3.44 -2.22
C ASP A 127 35.64 -2.45 -3.32
N ILE A 128 34.99 -2.92 -4.38
CA ILE A 128 34.51 -2.08 -5.49
C ILE A 128 33.12 -1.50 -5.20
N ARG A 129 32.33 -2.15 -4.33
CA ARG A 129 30.97 -1.72 -4.00
C ARG A 129 30.95 -0.84 -2.76
N PHE A 130 30.00 0.07 -2.72
CA PHE A 130 29.72 0.87 -1.54
C PHE A 130 28.79 0.11 -0.59
N GLU A 131 29.00 0.33 0.71
CA GLU A 131 28.15 -0.20 1.78
C GLU A 131 26.68 0.19 1.55
N GLU A 132 25.82 -0.79 1.68
CA GLU A 132 24.38 -0.60 1.60
C GLU A 132 23.86 0.21 2.79
N LYS A 133 22.70 0.81 2.57
CA LYS A 133 22.01 1.62 3.57
C LYS A 133 20.56 1.27 3.58
N GLU A 134 20.08 0.95 4.77
CA GLU A 134 18.66 0.83 5.03
C GLU A 134 18.01 2.21 5.15
N TRP A 135 16.80 2.30 4.61
CA TRP A 135 15.89 3.43 4.67
C TRP A 135 14.53 2.90 5.11
N ALA A 136 13.78 3.71 5.85
CA ALA A 136 12.40 3.41 6.15
C ALA A 136 11.49 4.28 5.28
N PHE A 137 10.48 3.63 4.71
CA PHE A 137 9.40 4.24 3.97
C PHE A 137 8.15 4.20 4.83
N GLN A 138 7.50 5.35 5.00
CA GLN A 138 6.32 5.48 5.84
C GLN A 138 5.27 6.32 5.14
N LEU A 139 4.01 5.98 5.39
CA LEU A 139 2.85 6.78 5.04
C LEU A 139 2.27 7.26 6.38
N GLU A 140 2.18 8.58 6.54
CA GLU A 140 1.56 9.19 7.71
C GLU A 140 0.29 9.92 7.30
N ASP A 141 -0.80 9.71 8.03
CA ASP A 141 -1.99 10.56 7.95
C ASP A 141 -1.83 11.72 8.92
N THR A 142 -1.79 12.93 8.37
CA THR A 142 -1.56 14.18 9.09
C THR A 142 -2.86 14.89 9.48
N ASP A 143 -3.98 14.51 8.85
CA ASP A 143 -5.31 15.09 9.11
C ASP A 143 -6.26 13.99 9.60
N PHE A 144 -5.84 13.21 10.60
CA PHE A 144 -6.68 12.21 11.23
C PHE A 144 -7.90 12.86 11.90
N HIS A 145 -8.93 13.14 11.11
CA HIS A 145 -10.21 13.58 11.59
C HIS A 145 -10.93 12.31 12.02
N MET A 146 -11.11 12.13 13.32
CA MET A 146 -11.95 11.08 13.90
C MET A 146 -13.41 11.32 13.46
N ALA A 147 -13.74 10.94 12.23
CA ALA A 147 -15.08 10.97 11.70
C ALA A 147 -15.91 9.91 12.44
N GLY A 148 -16.48 10.29 13.59
CA GLY A 148 -17.50 9.48 14.26
C GLY A 148 -17.51 9.43 15.79
N ILE A 149 -16.59 10.09 16.51
CA ILE A 149 -16.58 10.02 18.00
C ILE A 149 -16.96 11.33 18.69
N TRP A 150 -16.91 12.49 18.01
CA TRP A 150 -17.19 13.79 18.65
C TRP A 150 -18.53 14.45 18.31
N ASP A 151 -19.36 13.84 17.46
CA ASP A 151 -20.66 14.42 17.08
C ASP A 151 -21.83 14.04 18.03
N GLN A 152 -21.53 13.51 19.22
CA GLN A 152 -22.51 13.19 20.27
C GLN A 152 -22.30 13.96 21.58
N ALA A 153 -21.47 15.01 21.60
CA ALA A 153 -21.20 15.79 22.80
C ALA A 153 -21.72 17.24 22.73
N LYS A 154 -22.88 17.47 22.10
CA LYS A 154 -23.58 18.75 22.12
C LYS A 154 -25.09 18.53 22.18
#